data_AF-A0A9D8YZP0-F1
#
_entry.id   AF-A0A9D8YZP0-F1
#
_cell.length_a   1.000
_cell.length_b   1.000
_cell.length_c   1.000
_cell.angle_alpha   90.00
_cell.angle_beta   90.00
_cell.angle_gamma   90.00
#
_symmetry.space_group_name_H-M   'P 1'
#
loop_
_entity.id
_entity.type
_entity.pdbx_description
1 polymer ?
#
loop_
_entity_poly.entity_id
_entity_poly.type
_entity_poly.pdbx_seq_one_letter_code
_entity_poly.pdbx_strand_id
1 'polypeptide(L)'
;MTGTAILMILTAGAPSDVGYEPLLEGRDAAAVEEIQANTELAPDDPVKLINLGIAYARQGRTEEAREMFEEAMRGSDRLVLETADGEWKDSRHLARLALEMLNRGDFRTGRMAAR
;
A
#
# COMPACT_ATOMS: atom_id res chain seq x y z
N MET A 1 20.81 11.45 -7.53
CA MET A 1 20.29 10.78 -6.34
C MET A 1 18.85 10.41 -6.63
N THR A 2 18.60 9.20 -7.14
CA THR A 2 17.25 8.74 -7.47
C THR A 2 16.64 8.19 -6.18
N GLY A 3 15.92 9.03 -5.46
CA GLY A 3 15.11 8.60 -4.32
C GLY A 3 14.11 7.57 -4.81
N THR A 4 14.20 6.36 -4.29
CA THR A 4 13.16 5.35 -4.45
C THR A 4 11.89 5.90 -3.82
N ALA A 5 10.97 6.35 -4.68
CA ALA A 5 9.67 6.87 -4.31
C ALA A 5 9.00 5.87 -3.36
N ILE A 6 8.81 6.33 -2.12
CA ILE A 6 8.01 5.64 -1.14
C ILE A 6 6.58 5.63 -1.73
N LEU A 7 6.04 4.44 -2.01
CA LEU A 7 4.64 4.27 -2.39
C LEU A 7 3.76 4.49 -1.15
N MET A 8 3.77 5.71 -0.62
CA MET A 8 2.84 6.16 0.41
C MET A 8 1.75 6.93 -0.32
N ILE A 9 0.53 6.41 -0.18
CA ILE A 9 -0.68 7.05 -0.64
C ILE A 9 -0.99 8.14 0.38
N LEU A 10 -0.74 9.41 0.01
CA LEU A 10 -1.14 10.56 0.81
C LEU A 10 -2.51 11.01 0.29
N THR A 11 -3.57 10.74 1.06
CA THR A 11 -4.86 11.36 0.79
C THR A 11 -5.17 12.32 1.93
N ALA A 12 -4.91 13.60 1.74
CA ALA A 12 -5.48 14.62 2.60
C ALA A 12 -7.00 14.66 2.38
N GLY A 13 -7.76 13.94 3.22
CA GLY A 13 -9.22 14.11 3.34
C GLY A 13 -10.12 12.98 2.83
N ALA A 14 -9.66 11.74 2.76
CA ALA A 14 -10.55 10.58 2.56
C ALA A 14 -10.56 9.70 3.84
N PRO A 15 -11.54 8.79 4.03
CA PRO A 15 -11.61 7.85 5.16
C PRO A 15 -10.44 6.82 5.20
N SER A 16 -9.35 7.11 4.49
CA SER A 16 -8.28 6.27 3.97
C SER A 16 -6.97 6.32 4.77
N ASP A 17 -6.95 6.93 5.96
CA ASP A 17 -5.78 6.90 6.87
C ASP A 17 -5.71 5.62 7.74
N VAL A 18 -6.46 4.58 7.38
CA VAL A 18 -6.62 3.39 8.23
C VAL A 18 -5.45 2.44 8.02
N GLY A 19 -4.77 2.09 9.12
CA GLY A 19 -3.52 1.35 9.10
C GLY A 19 -2.34 2.14 8.52
N TYR A 20 -2.52 3.41 8.16
CA TYR A 20 -1.47 4.27 7.65
C TYR A 20 -0.44 4.60 8.74
N GLU A 21 -0.91 5.03 9.92
CA GLU A 21 -0.05 5.33 11.06
C GLU A 21 0.83 4.13 11.47
N PRO A 22 0.28 2.91 11.71
CA PRO A 22 1.12 1.76 12.01
C PRO A 22 2.04 1.37 10.85
N LEU A 23 1.65 1.59 9.59
CA LEU A 23 2.55 1.39 8.44
C LEU A 23 3.73 2.38 8.46
N LEU A 24 3.50 3.66 8.76
CA LEU A 24 4.57 4.66 8.90
C LEU A 24 5.56 4.27 10.00
N GLU A 25 5.05 3.77 11.12
CA GLU A 25 5.85 3.35 12.27
C GLU A 25 6.50 1.97 12.08
N GLY A 26 6.20 1.28 10.97
CA GLY A 26 6.68 -0.08 10.71
C GLY A 26 6.06 -1.15 11.61
N ARG A 27 4.94 -0.85 12.27
CA ARG A 27 4.12 -1.79 13.03
C ARG A 27 3.19 -2.56 12.09
N ASP A 28 3.79 -3.31 11.17
CA ASP A 28 3.05 -3.95 10.06
C ASP A 28 1.96 -4.94 10.54
N ALA A 29 2.18 -5.64 11.65
CA ALA A 29 1.16 -6.52 12.23
C ALA A 29 -0.06 -5.75 12.77
N ALA A 30 0.17 -4.61 13.42
CA ALA A 30 -0.90 -3.74 13.91
C ALA A 30 -1.66 -3.11 12.74
N ALA A 31 -0.96 -2.75 11.66
CA ALA A 31 -1.60 -2.25 10.44
C ALA A 31 -2.58 -3.27 9.86
N VAL A 32 -2.19 -4.55 9.75
CA VAL A 32 -3.09 -5.61 9.28
C VAL A 32 -4.35 -5.69 10.14
N GLU A 33 -4.20 -5.72 11.46
CA GLU A 33 -5.33 -5.81 12.39
C GLU A 33 -6.28 -4.62 12.24
N GLU A 34 -5.74 -3.40 12.22
CA GLU A 34 -6.50 -2.17 12.10
C GLU A 34 -7.27 -2.08 10.77
N ILE A 35 -6.61 -2.43 9.66
CA ILE A 35 -7.22 -2.40 8.33
C ILE A 35 -8.31 -3.47 8.20
N GLN A 36 -8.12 -4.66 8.76
CA GLN A 36 -9.11 -5.74 8.72
C GLN A 36 -10.31 -5.48 9.62
N ALA A 37 -10.10 -4.84 10.77
CA ALA A 37 -11.18 -4.47 11.70
C ALA A 37 -12.05 -3.32 11.18
N ASN A 38 -11.56 -2.54 10.22
CA ASN A 38 -12.33 -1.45 9.66
C ASN A 38 -13.40 -1.94 8.67
N THR A 39 -14.65 -1.88 9.12
CA THR A 39 -15.85 -2.26 8.38
C THR A 39 -16.45 -1.12 7.54
N GLU A 40 -15.94 0.11 7.68
CA GLU A 40 -16.35 1.26 6.87
C GLU A 40 -15.72 1.22 5.47
N LEU A 41 -14.58 0.55 5.32
CA LEU A 41 -13.93 0.32 4.03
C LEU A 41 -14.57 -0.85 3.30
N ALA A 42 -14.93 -0.61 2.04
CA ALA A 42 -15.40 -1.67 1.16
C ALA A 42 -14.34 -2.80 1.06
N PRO A 43 -14.73 -4.08 0.99
CA PRO A 43 -13.78 -5.18 0.85
C PRO A 43 -12.87 -5.06 -0.38
N ASP A 44 -13.38 -4.46 -1.45
CA ASP A 44 -12.69 -4.22 -2.73
C ASP A 44 -12.12 -2.80 -2.83
N ASP A 45 -12.09 -2.03 -1.74
CA ASP A 45 -11.48 -0.71 -1.71
C ASP A 45 -9.98 -0.82 -2.09
N PRO A 46 -9.52 -0.10 -3.12
CA PRO A 46 -8.16 -0.26 -3.60
C PRO A 46 -7.10 0.23 -2.59
N VAL A 47 -7.43 1.19 -1.71
CA VAL A 47 -6.48 1.68 -0.69
C VAL A 47 -6.31 0.62 0.39
N LYS A 48 -7.41 0.02 0.86
CA LYS A 48 -7.41 -1.10 1.80
C LYS A 48 -6.51 -2.23 1.30
N LEU A 49 -6.73 -2.65 0.06
CA LEU A 49 -5.98 -3.72 -0.57
C LEU A 49 -4.49 -3.36 -0.72
N ILE A 50 -4.16 -2.14 -1.16
CA ILE A 50 -2.76 -1.71 -1.26
C ILE A 50 -2.08 -1.70 0.12
N ASN A 51 -2.72 -1.16 1.15
CA ASN A 51 -2.14 -1.07 2.50
C ASN A 51 -1.94 -2.47 3.12
N LEU A 52 -2.89 -3.40 2.95
CA LEU A 52 -2.72 -4.80 3.35
C LEU A 52 -1.55 -5.45 2.60
N GLY A 53 -1.46 -5.22 1.29
CA GLY A 53 -0.37 -5.73 0.48
C GLY A 53 1.01 -5.25 0.96
N ILE A 54 1.14 -3.97 1.31
CA ILE A 54 2.38 -3.40 1.87
C ILE A 54 2.71 -4.06 3.21
N ALA A 55 1.74 -4.17 4.12
CA ALA A 55 1.94 -4.75 5.45
C ALA A 55 2.38 -6.22 5.36
N TYR A 56 1.75 -7.01 4.49
CA TYR A 56 2.13 -8.40 4.23
C TYR A 56 3.52 -8.50 3.59
N ALA A 57 3.84 -7.64 2.62
CA ALA A 57 5.14 -7.66 1.95
C ALA A 57 6.29 -7.41 2.91
N ARG A 58 6.14 -6.46 3.85
CA ARG A 58 7.16 -6.13 4.87
C ARG A 58 7.32 -7.23 5.91
N GLN A 59 6.27 -8.00 6.17
CA GLN A 59 6.31 -9.23 7.00
C GLN A 59 6.90 -10.45 6.26
N GLY A 60 7.23 -10.33 4.96
CA GLY A 60 7.71 -11.45 4.14
C GLY A 60 6.60 -12.37 3.63
N ARG A 61 5.33 -12.05 3.92
CA ARG A 61 4.12 -12.75 3.44
C ARG A 61 3.84 -12.42 1.98
N THR A 62 4.71 -12.93 1.11
CA THR A 62 4.81 -12.50 -0.29
C THR A 62 3.58 -12.88 -1.12
N GLU A 63 3.00 -14.06 -0.87
CA GLU A 63 1.83 -14.51 -1.64
C GLU A 63 0.60 -13.68 -1.33
N GLU A 64 0.35 -13.42 -0.04
CA GLU A 64 -0.76 -12.60 0.42
C GLU A 64 -0.60 -11.15 -0.04
N ALA A 65 0.63 -10.62 -0.05
CA ALA A 65 0.89 -9.31 -0.62
C ALA A 65 0.55 -9.23 -2.11
N ARG A 66 0.93 -10.27 -2.88
CA ARG A 66 0.64 -10.34 -4.32
C ARG A 66 -0.86 -10.35 -4.57
N GLU A 67 -1.60 -11.18 -3.84
CA GLU A 67 -3.05 -11.29 -3.97
C GLU A 67 -3.73 -9.93 -3.80
N MET A 68 -3.42 -9.21 -2.72
CA MET A 68 -4.00 -7.90 -2.44
C MET A 68 -3.69 -6.88 -3.55
N PHE A 69 -2.45 -6.84 -4.04
CA PHE A 69 -2.11 -5.93 -5.13
C PHE A 69 -2.81 -6.29 -6.45
N GLU A 70 -2.96 -7.58 -6.76
CA GLU A 70 -3.68 -8.00 -7.95
C GLU A 70 -5.18 -7.68 -7.85
N GLU A 71 -5.80 -7.83 -6.68
CA GLU A 71 -7.17 -7.42 -6.44
C GLU A 71 -7.34 -5.89 -6.61
N ALA A 72 -6.43 -5.10 -6.03
CA ALA A 72 -6.43 -3.65 -6.21
C ALA A 72 -6.28 -3.24 -7.69
N MET A 73 -5.55 -4.02 -8.50
CA MET A 73 -5.46 -3.79 -9.94
C MET A 73 -6.74 -4.17 -10.69
N ARG A 74 -7.49 -5.16 -10.23
CA ARG A 74 -8.74 -5.62 -10.86
C ARG A 74 -9.93 -4.74 -10.48
N GLY A 75 -9.86 -4.07 -9.33
CA GLY A 75 -10.88 -3.14 -8.83
C GLY A 75 -11.35 -2.13 -9.88
N SER A 76 -12.65 -1.88 -9.90
CA SER A 76 -13.29 -0.95 -10.84
C SER A 76 -13.07 0.51 -10.44
N ASP A 77 -12.84 0.75 -9.14
CA ASP A 77 -12.61 2.08 -8.60
C ASP A 77 -11.19 2.57 -8.86
N ARG A 78 -11.13 3.59 -9.71
CA ARG A 78 -9.90 4.28 -10.09
C ARG A 78 -9.72 5.49 -9.18
N LEU A 79 -9.29 5.24 -7.95
CA LEU A 79 -8.99 6.33 -7.03
C LEU A 79 -7.71 7.01 -7.49
N VAL A 80 -7.76 8.32 -7.72
CA VAL A 80 -6.58 9.11 -8.05
C VAL A 80 -5.94 9.54 -6.74
N LEU A 81 -4.70 9.15 -6.56
CA LEU A 81 -3.94 9.30 -5.34
C LEU A 81 -2.74 10.19 -5.62
N GLU A 82 -2.52 11.18 -4.76
CA GLU A 82 -1.33 12.02 -4.83
C GLU A 82 -0.16 11.22 -4.22
N THR A 83 0.89 11.00 -5.01
CA THR A 83 2.11 10.40 -4.50
C THR A 83 2.94 11.44 -3.75
N ALA A 84 3.90 10.97 -2.95
CA ALA A 84 4.87 11.84 -2.25
C ALA A 84 5.66 12.78 -3.17
N ASP A 85 5.71 12.50 -4.49
CA ASP A 85 6.35 13.34 -5.51
C ASP A 85 5.40 14.38 -6.15
N GLY A 86 4.15 14.49 -5.68
CA GLY A 86 3.11 15.39 -6.21
C GLY A 86 2.46 14.91 -7.51
N GLU A 87 2.68 13.64 -7.90
CA GLU A 87 2.05 13.07 -9.08
C GLU A 87 0.71 12.41 -8.72
N TRP A 88 -0.31 12.71 -9.51
CA TRP A 88 -1.60 12.02 -9.44
C TRP A 88 -1.49 10.68 -10.16
N LYS A 89 -1.56 9.58 -9.41
CA LYS A 89 -1.54 8.22 -9.95
C LYS A 89 -2.81 7.50 -9.57
N ASP A 90 -3.39 6.74 -10.48
CA ASP A 90 -4.52 5.89 -10.11
C ASP A 90 -4.08 4.69 -9.27
N SER A 91 -5.02 4.18 -8.47
CA SER A 91 -4.87 2.98 -7.63
C SER A 91 -4.28 1.78 -8.38
N ARG A 92 -4.71 1.53 -9.62
CA ARG A 92 -4.20 0.43 -10.45
C ARG A 92 -2.72 0.62 -10.79
N HIS A 93 -2.31 1.84 -11.10
CA HIS A 93 -0.91 2.16 -11.35
C HIS A 93 -0.08 1.93 -10.10
N LEU A 94 -0.56 2.36 -8.93
CA LEU A 94 0.12 2.13 -7.67
C LEU A 94 0.24 0.64 -7.32
N ALA A 95 -0.83 -0.13 -7.52
CA ALA A 95 -0.82 -1.57 -7.30
C ALA A 95 0.15 -2.31 -8.26
N ARG A 96 0.24 -1.86 -9.53
CA ARG A 96 1.26 -2.37 -10.46
C ARG A 96 2.68 -2.08 -9.96
N LEU A 97 2.95 -0.86 -9.52
CA LEU A 97 4.26 -0.50 -8.96
C LEU A 97 4.58 -1.36 -7.72
N ALA A 98 3.59 -1.58 -6.85
CA ALA A 98 3.75 -2.42 -5.67
C ALA A 98 4.11 -3.87 -6.04
N LEU A 99 3.44 -4.46 -7.05
CA LEU A 99 3.81 -5.78 -7.56
C LEU A 99 5.23 -5.83 -8.12
N GLU A 100 5.66 -4.81 -8.84
CA GLU A 100 7.04 -4.74 -9.35
C GLU A 100 8.04 -4.70 -8.20
N MET A 101 7.79 -3.88 -7.19
CA MET A 101 8.61 -3.79 -5.98
C MET A 101 8.66 -5.11 -5.21
N LEU A 102 7.52 -5.80 -5.11
CA LEU A 102 7.41 -7.12 -4.49
C LEU A 102 8.27 -8.15 -5.24
N ASN A 103 8.15 -8.18 -6.57
CA ASN A 103 8.94 -9.07 -7.44
C ASN A 103 10.45 -8.79 -7.35
N ARG A 104 10.86 -7.52 -7.17
CA ARG A 104 12.26 -7.13 -6.94
C ARG A 104 12.74 -7.37 -5.50
N GLY A 105 11.85 -7.70 -4.57
CA GLY A 105 12.18 -7.88 -3.15
C GLY A 105 12.47 -6.57 -2.40
N ASP A 106 12.00 -5.44 -2.91
CA ASP A 106 12.29 -4.11 -2.37
C ASP A 106 11.68 -3.94 -0.95
N PHE A 107 10.55 -4.59 -0.65
CA PHE A 107 9.92 -4.58 0.68
C PHE A 107 10.72 -5.32 1.75
N ARG A 108 11.49 -6.35 1.38
CA ARG A 108 12.28 -7.17 2.31
C ARG A 108 13.61 -6.53 2.71
N THR A 109 14.09 -5.55 1.95
CA THR A 109 15.46 -5.02 2.11
C THR A 109 15.58 -3.80 3.04
N GLY A 110 14.53 -3.39 3.75
CA GLY A 110 14.56 -2.19 4.59
C GLY A 110 14.78 -0.88 3.80
N ARG A 111 14.83 -0.94 2.45
CA ARG A 111 15.06 0.19 1.55
C ARG A 111 13.92 1.22 1.52
N MET A 112 12.84 0.98 2.28
CA MET A 112 11.68 1.87 2.37
C MET A 112 11.70 2.77 3.62
N ALA A 113 12.59 2.52 4.59
CA ALA A 113 12.58 3.21 5.90
C ALA A 113 13.77 4.17 6.13
N ALA A 114 14.62 4.41 5.13
CA ALA A 114 15.81 5.24 5.33
C ALA A 114 16.06 6.21 4.17
N ARG A 115 15.61 7.45 4.34
CA ARG A 115 16.48 8.62 4.53
C ARG A 115 15.66 9.85 4.93
#